data_AF-Q09FC2-F1
#
_entry.id   AF-Q09FC2-F1
#
_cell.length_a   1.000
_cell.length_b   1.000
_cell.length_c   1.000
_cell.angle_alpha   90.00
_cell.angle_beta   90.00
_cell.angle_gamma   90.00
#
_symmetry.space_group_name_H-M   'P 1'
#
loop_
_entity.id
_entity.type
_entity.pdbx_description
1 polymer ?
#
loop_
_entity_poly.entity_id
_entity_poly.type
_entity_poly.pdbx_seq_one_letter_code
_entity_poly.pdbx_strand_id
1 'polypeptide(L)'
;MGLKSLPMLNKSGISMYWHNIWDSIKLYKKYSLSFFFLHDVINYFLNENLYYYCIMRIRLSDLKLKGFRGNKSININKIKKSWNMRHFYLGKILFLKYQGWVLVLINYYCSRRNKLYTNYKSFKAFKKIAKSFRAGITTYTYKMDKYKFKF
;
A
#
# COMPACT_ATOMS: atom_id res chain seq x y z
N MET A 1 -5.96 46.00 -9.85
CA MET A 1 -7.01 45.08 -9.35
C MET A 1 -7.33 45.44 -7.91
N GLY A 2 -8.60 45.36 -7.50
CA GLY A 2 -9.00 45.63 -6.11
C GLY A 2 -8.57 44.52 -5.14
N LEU A 3 -8.41 44.86 -3.86
CA LEU A 3 -8.06 43.92 -2.80
C LEU A 3 -9.23 42.95 -2.55
N LYS A 4 -8.99 41.65 -2.74
CA LYS A 4 -9.88 40.61 -2.21
C LYS A 4 -9.38 40.19 -0.84
N SER A 5 -10.17 40.44 0.20
CA SER A 5 -9.88 39.98 1.57
C SER A 5 -9.91 38.45 1.67
N LEU A 6 -9.39 37.89 2.78
CA LEU A 6 -9.20 36.44 2.98
C LEU A 6 -10.54 35.70 3.07
N PRO A 7 -11.03 35.06 1.98
CA PRO A 7 -12.40 34.59 1.92
C PRO A 7 -12.63 33.33 2.75
N MET A 8 -11.60 32.51 2.94
CA MET A 8 -11.68 31.29 3.75
C MET A 8 -11.83 31.60 5.24
N LEU A 9 -11.15 32.65 5.73
CA LEU A 9 -11.27 33.10 7.11
C LEU A 9 -12.64 33.74 7.39
N ASN A 10 -13.17 34.47 6.41
CA ASN A 10 -14.50 35.08 6.54
C ASN A 10 -15.63 34.02 6.58
N LYS A 11 -15.39 32.81 6.06
CA LYS A 11 -16.38 31.71 6.02
C LYS A 11 -16.16 30.68 7.12
N SER A 12 -14.94 30.55 7.63
CA SER A 12 -14.61 29.57 8.66
C SER A 12 -15.31 29.90 9.97
N GLY A 13 -15.77 28.87 10.67
CA GLY A 13 -16.52 29.01 11.93
C GLY A 13 -18.02 29.28 11.79
N ILE A 14 -18.50 29.71 10.61
CA ILE A 14 -19.93 29.92 10.34
C ILE A 14 -20.47 28.91 9.33
N SER A 15 -19.78 28.73 8.20
CA SER A 15 -20.25 27.91 7.07
C SER A 15 -19.29 26.79 6.67
N MET A 16 -18.05 26.84 7.14
CA MET A 16 -17.02 25.86 6.81
C MET A 16 -16.23 25.47 8.05
N TYR A 17 -16.02 24.17 8.21
CA TYR A 17 -15.02 23.66 9.15
C TYR A 17 -13.62 24.02 8.65
N TRP A 18 -12.71 24.20 9.61
CA TRP A 18 -11.28 24.28 9.33
C TRP A 18 -10.77 22.96 8.75
N HIS A 19 -9.56 23.00 8.18
CA HIS A 19 -8.92 21.81 7.63
C HIS A 19 -8.79 20.68 8.66
N ASN A 20 -8.59 21.03 9.93
CA ASN A 20 -8.60 20.12 11.07
C ASN A 20 -9.69 20.51 12.06
N ILE A 21 -10.19 19.52 12.81
CA ILE A 21 -11.26 19.72 13.79
C ILE A 21 -10.71 19.34 15.16
N TRP A 22 -9.97 20.27 15.75
CA TRP A 22 -9.49 20.20 17.13
C TRP A 22 -9.39 21.63 17.65
N ASP A 23 -9.42 21.77 18.97
CA ASP A 23 -9.22 23.06 19.64
C ASP A 23 -8.33 22.88 20.88
N SER A 24 -7.63 23.94 21.26
CA SER A 24 -6.83 23.98 22.49
C SER A 24 -6.56 25.40 22.94
N ILE A 25 -6.75 25.66 24.24
CA ILE A 25 -6.59 27.00 24.82
C ILE A 25 -5.11 27.32 25.14
N LYS A 26 -4.41 26.43 25.87
CA LYS A 26 -3.01 26.67 26.32
C LYS A 26 -1.94 26.07 25.42
N LEU A 27 -2.32 25.13 24.55
CA LEU A 27 -1.39 24.30 23.77
C LEU A 27 -1.48 24.55 22.26
N TYR A 28 -2.12 25.65 21.85
CA TYR A 28 -2.40 25.94 20.44
C TYR A 28 -1.15 25.94 19.56
N LYS A 29 -0.08 26.61 20.01
CA LYS A 29 1.20 26.65 19.27
C LYS A 29 1.77 25.25 19.06
N LYS A 30 1.71 24.39 20.09
CA LYS A 30 2.23 23.02 20.01
C LYS A 30 1.40 22.17 19.04
N TYR A 31 0.08 22.13 19.23
CA TYR A 31 -0.79 21.30 18.40
C TYR A 31 -0.80 21.75 16.93
N SER A 32 -0.92 23.05 16.69
CA SER A 32 -0.90 23.61 15.33
C SER A 32 0.36 23.19 14.58
N LEU A 33 1.55 23.47 15.14
CA LEU A 33 2.81 23.12 14.51
C LEU A 33 3.03 21.61 14.41
N SER A 34 2.66 20.84 15.44
CA SER A 34 2.83 19.39 15.45
C SER A 34 1.96 18.71 14.39
N PHE A 35 0.73 19.18 14.16
CA PHE A 35 -0.13 18.61 13.14
C PHE A 35 0.30 19.00 11.73
N PHE A 36 0.85 20.20 11.53
CA PHE A 36 1.52 20.54 10.25
C PHE A 36 2.70 19.61 9.99
N PHE A 37 3.56 19.39 10.99
CA PHE A 37 4.68 18.45 10.86
C PHE A 37 4.20 17.02 10.55
N LEU A 38 3.21 16.51 11.28
CA LEU A 38 2.67 15.18 11.05
C LEU A 38 1.99 15.04 9.70
N HIS A 39 1.29 16.08 9.24
CA HIS A 39 0.69 16.10 7.91
C HIS A 39 1.75 15.83 6.84
N ASP A 40 2.85 16.57 6.88
CA ASP A 40 3.92 16.44 5.89
C ASP A 40 4.65 15.11 6.03
N VAL A 41 4.95 14.67 7.26
CA VAL A 41 5.57 13.35 7.51
C VAL A 41 4.75 12.23 6.91
N ILE A 42 3.43 12.20 7.16
CA ILE A 42 2.55 11.16 6.62
C ILE A 42 2.49 11.26 5.09
N ASN A 43 2.38 12.48 4.55
CA ASN A 43 2.31 12.70 3.12
C ASN A 43 3.58 12.18 2.40
N TYR A 44 4.76 12.53 2.90
CA TYR A 44 6.03 12.03 2.38
C TYR A 44 6.18 10.52 2.59
N PHE A 45 5.80 10.00 3.76
CA PHE A 45 5.91 8.57 4.07
C PHE A 45 5.04 7.68 3.17
N LEU A 46 3.88 8.18 2.75
CA LEU A 46 2.99 7.45 1.84
C LEU A 46 3.40 7.62 0.37
N ASN A 47 3.72 8.83 -0.07
CA ASN A 47 4.04 9.07 -1.48
C ASN A 47 5.42 8.54 -1.88
N GLU A 48 6.40 8.64 -0.98
CA GLU A 48 7.74 8.08 -1.16
C GLU A 48 7.83 6.80 -0.33
N ASN A 49 8.12 5.66 -0.96
CA ASN A 49 8.12 4.37 -0.27
C ASN A 49 9.32 4.22 0.71
N LEU A 50 9.28 4.93 1.84
CA LEU A 50 10.36 5.01 2.83
C LEU A 50 10.59 3.67 3.55
N TYR A 51 9.60 2.78 3.58
CA TYR A 51 9.76 1.43 4.14
C TYR A 51 10.97 0.69 3.55
N TYR A 52 11.17 0.79 2.23
CA TYR A 52 12.34 0.19 1.58
C TYR A 52 13.65 0.87 1.97
N TYR A 53 13.64 2.20 2.14
CA TYR A 53 14.81 2.95 2.60
C TYR A 53 15.24 2.50 4.01
N CYS A 54 14.28 2.36 4.93
CA CYS A 54 14.54 1.89 6.29
C CYS A 54 15.13 0.46 6.31
N ILE A 55 14.61 -0.45 5.47
CA ILE A 55 15.16 -1.80 5.35
C ILE A 55 16.61 -1.79 4.84
N MET A 56 16.93 -0.91 3.91
CA MET A 56 18.25 -0.90 3.25
C MET A 56 19.33 -0.24 4.11
N ARG A 57 18.99 0.81 4.87
CA ARG A 57 19.99 1.62 5.60
C ARG A 57 19.89 1.59 7.12
N ILE A 58 18.68 1.49 7.68
CA ILE A 58 18.47 1.57 9.13
C ILE A 58 18.60 0.19 9.77
N ARG A 59 18.12 -0.86 9.09
CA ARG A 59 18.19 -2.22 9.61
C ARG A 59 19.63 -2.71 9.65
N LEU A 60 20.05 -3.23 10.81
CA LEU A 60 21.32 -3.92 10.98
C LEU A 60 21.43 -5.08 9.98
N SER A 61 22.55 -5.10 9.25
CA SER A 61 22.86 -6.10 8.24
C SER A 61 23.67 -7.24 8.86
N ASP A 62 23.05 -8.06 9.71
CA ASP A 62 23.71 -9.28 10.16
C ASP A 62 23.92 -10.23 8.98
N LEU A 63 25.18 -10.67 8.80
CA LEU A 63 25.57 -11.69 7.82
C LEU A 63 24.74 -12.98 7.95
N LYS A 64 24.27 -13.30 9.16
CA LYS A 64 23.46 -14.49 9.47
C LYS A 64 21.99 -14.39 9.04
N LEU A 65 21.47 -13.17 8.82
CA LEU A 65 20.08 -12.93 8.39
C LEU A 65 19.91 -12.92 6.86
N LYS A 66 20.98 -13.16 6.08
CA LYS A 66 20.92 -13.34 4.62
C LYS A 66 20.34 -14.71 4.22
N GLY A 67 19.41 -15.25 5.01
CA GLY A 67 18.76 -16.54 4.82
C GLY A 67 17.47 -16.49 3.99
N PHE A 68 17.41 -17.38 2.99
CA PHE A 68 16.23 -17.95 2.32
C PHE A 68 15.47 -17.24 1.21
N ARG A 69 15.66 -15.95 0.94
CA ARG A 69 15.25 -15.35 -0.35
C ARG A 69 16.34 -14.43 -0.86
N GLY A 70 17.32 -15.04 -1.51
CA GLY A 70 18.48 -14.40 -2.08
C GLY A 70 18.15 -13.12 -2.85
N ASN A 71 19.02 -12.12 -2.69
CA ASN A 71 19.27 -10.99 -3.59
C ASN A 71 18.19 -10.70 -4.65
N LYS A 72 16.94 -10.44 -4.26
CA LYS A 72 16.15 -9.51 -5.05
C LYS A 72 16.77 -8.14 -4.80
N SER A 73 17.74 -7.79 -5.64
CA SER A 73 18.30 -6.45 -5.67
C SER A 73 17.11 -5.49 -5.76
N ILE A 74 16.87 -4.78 -4.67
CA ILE A 74 15.86 -3.74 -4.66
C ILE A 74 16.34 -2.70 -5.67
N ASN A 75 15.66 -2.59 -6.80
CA ASN A 75 16.06 -1.66 -7.85
C ASN A 75 15.86 -0.22 -7.36
N ILE A 76 16.99 0.46 -7.08
CA ILE A 76 17.03 1.83 -6.55
C ILE A 76 16.29 2.80 -7.48
N ASN A 77 16.45 2.66 -8.80
CA ASN A 77 15.81 3.55 -9.77
C ASN A 77 14.29 3.41 -9.76
N LYS A 78 13.77 2.21 -9.48
CA LYS A 78 12.33 1.98 -9.36
C LYS A 78 11.76 2.64 -8.11
N ILE A 79 12.51 2.63 -7.00
CA ILE A 79 12.10 3.30 -5.75
C ILE A 79 12.16 4.81 -5.90
N LYS A 80 13.26 5.35 -6.44
CA LYS A 80 13.43 6.80 -6.66
C LYS A 80 12.31 7.41 -7.48
N LYS A 81 11.75 6.66 -8.45
CA LYS A 81 10.61 7.09 -9.27
C LYS A 81 9.24 6.82 -8.63
N SER A 82 9.19 6.41 -7.36
CA SER A 82 7.97 6.05 -6.62
C SER A 82 7.00 5.14 -7.40
N TRP A 83 7.52 4.28 -8.28
CA TRP A 83 6.72 3.58 -9.29
C TRP A 83 5.61 2.70 -8.70
N ASN A 84 5.84 2.15 -7.50
CA ASN A 84 4.83 1.34 -6.80
C ASN A 84 3.62 2.17 -6.34
N MET A 85 3.81 3.46 -6.05
CA MET A 85 2.78 4.39 -5.58
C MET A 85 2.22 5.28 -6.69
N ARG A 86 2.59 5.07 -7.96
CA ARG A 86 2.10 5.89 -9.10
C ARG A 86 0.58 5.93 -9.28
N HIS A 87 -0.15 4.98 -8.69
CA HIS A 87 -1.61 4.91 -8.74
C HIS A 87 -2.27 5.39 -7.44
N PHE A 88 -1.49 5.78 -6.44
CA PHE A 88 -1.96 6.27 -5.16
C PHE A 88 -2.24 7.77 -5.25
N TYR A 89 -3.43 8.16 -4.82
CA TYR A 89 -3.86 9.56 -4.73
C TYR A 89 -4.36 9.81 -3.32
N LEU A 90 -3.61 10.61 -2.57
CA LEU A 90 -4.01 11.06 -1.25
C LEU A 90 -5.09 12.14 -1.39
N GLY A 91 -6.23 11.97 -0.72
CA GLY A 91 -7.33 12.93 -0.73
C GLY A 91 -7.18 13.98 0.36
N LYS A 92 -7.19 13.54 1.63
CA LYS A 92 -6.93 14.41 2.79
C LYS A 92 -6.41 13.61 3.97
N ILE A 93 -5.64 14.29 4.82
CA ILE A 93 -5.28 13.85 6.17
C ILE A 93 -6.00 14.83 7.12
N LEU A 94 -6.88 14.32 7.96
CA LEU A 94 -7.66 15.10 8.91
C LEU A 94 -7.29 14.69 10.34
N PHE A 95 -7.00 15.68 11.18
CA PHE A 95 -6.73 15.48 12.60
C PHE A 95 -7.93 15.89 13.46
N LEU A 96 -8.23 15.04 14.43
CA LEU A 96 -9.33 15.18 15.39
C LEU A 96 -8.81 14.89 16.80
N LYS A 97 -9.41 15.54 17.81
CA LYS A 97 -9.10 15.28 19.22
C LYS A 97 -10.39 15.21 20.05
N TYR A 98 -10.63 14.09 20.73
CA TYR A 98 -11.80 13.90 21.57
C TYR A 98 -11.55 12.87 22.68
N GLN A 99 -12.04 13.10 23.90
CA GLN A 99 -11.92 12.17 25.06
C GLN A 99 -10.48 11.64 25.31
N GLY A 100 -9.47 12.47 25.11
CA GLY A 100 -8.06 12.08 25.26
C GLY A 100 -7.47 11.31 24.06
N TRP A 101 -8.29 10.93 23.09
CA TRP A 101 -7.85 10.31 21.84
C TRP A 101 -7.45 11.37 20.81
N VAL A 102 -6.34 11.10 20.13
CA VAL A 102 -5.95 11.80 18.90
C VAL A 102 -6.26 10.86 17.75
N LEU A 103 -7.12 11.31 16.84
CA LEU A 103 -7.60 10.52 15.71
C LEU A 103 -7.07 11.13 14.42
N VAL A 104 -6.66 10.25 13.50
CA VAL A 104 -6.18 10.63 12.17
C VAL A 104 -7.05 9.92 11.14
N LEU A 105 -7.74 10.70 10.30
CA LEU A 105 -8.53 10.19 9.18
C LEU A 105 -7.77 10.44 7.89
N ILE A 106 -7.37 9.36 7.22
CA ILE A 106 -6.65 9.40 5.95
C ILE A 106 -7.54 8.82 4.87
N ASN A 107 -8.05 9.68 3.99
CA ASN A 107 -8.79 9.25 2.82
C ASN A 107 -7.85 9.20 1.63
N TYR A 108 -7.77 8.04 0.99
CA TYR A 108 -6.98 7.85 -0.22
C TYR A 108 -7.79 7.11 -1.28
N TYR A 109 -7.43 7.35 -2.54
CA TYR A 109 -8.00 6.70 -3.71
C TYR A 109 -6.88 6.04 -4.50
N CYS A 110 -7.15 4.87 -5.07
CA CYS A 110 -6.22 4.21 -5.99
C CYS A 110 -6.90 3.99 -7.34
N SER A 111 -6.36 4.59 -8.40
CA SER A 111 -6.93 4.42 -9.76
C SER A 111 -6.81 2.99 -10.28
N ARG A 112 -5.83 2.24 -9.78
CA ARG A 112 -5.61 0.83 -10.10
C ARG A 112 -5.20 0.06 -8.86
N ARG A 113 -5.82 -1.10 -8.66
CA ARG A 113 -5.49 -2.05 -7.58
C ARG A 113 -5.00 -3.36 -8.19
N ASN A 114 -3.79 -3.77 -7.82
CA ASN A 114 -3.21 -5.03 -8.30
C ASN A 114 -3.69 -6.19 -7.44
N LYS A 115 -3.89 -7.36 -8.05
CA LYS A 115 -4.12 -8.61 -7.31
C LYS A 115 -2.82 -9.05 -6.66
N LEU A 116 -2.82 -9.17 -5.34
CA LEU A 116 -1.69 -9.74 -4.57
C LEU A 116 -1.76 -11.26 -4.49
N TYR A 117 -2.95 -11.83 -4.72
CA TYR A 117 -3.14 -13.27 -4.86
C TYR A 117 -2.75 -13.74 -6.26
N THR A 118 -2.23 -14.96 -6.35
CA THR A 118 -1.84 -15.57 -7.61
C THR A 118 -3.08 -15.98 -8.41
N ASN A 119 -3.16 -15.57 -9.67
CA ASN A 119 -4.06 -16.21 -10.62
C ASN A 119 -3.43 -17.54 -11.04
N TYR A 120 -4.10 -18.66 -10.76
CA TYR A 120 -3.69 -19.97 -11.23
C TYR A 120 -3.83 -20.02 -12.76
N LYS A 121 -2.73 -19.78 -13.50
CA LYS A 121 -2.68 -20.00 -14.95
C LYS A 121 -1.99 -21.33 -15.22
N SER A 122 -2.75 -22.36 -15.56
CA SER A 122 -2.18 -23.69 -15.82
C SER A 122 -2.81 -24.41 -17.02
N PHE A 123 -2.92 -23.74 -18.16
CA PHE A 123 -3.35 -24.37 -19.42
C PHE A 123 -2.53 -25.63 -19.78
N LYS A 124 -1.21 -25.65 -19.48
CA LYS A 124 -0.35 -26.84 -19.65
C LYS A 124 -0.65 -27.96 -18.65
N ALA A 125 -1.09 -27.64 -17.43
CA ALA A 125 -1.49 -28.65 -16.45
C ALA A 125 -2.85 -29.26 -16.82
N PHE A 126 -3.75 -28.47 -17.40
CA PHE A 126 -5.06 -28.97 -17.85
C PHE A 126 -4.94 -30.09 -18.89
N LYS A 127 -4.01 -30.00 -19.86
CA LYS A 127 -3.77 -31.10 -20.82
C LYS A 127 -3.28 -32.39 -20.15
N LYS A 128 -2.53 -32.29 -19.03
CA LYS A 128 -2.09 -33.47 -18.27
C LYS A 128 -3.27 -34.13 -17.55
N ILE A 129 -4.15 -33.33 -16.95
CA ILE A 129 -5.40 -33.80 -16.33
C ILE A 129 -6.30 -34.48 -17.37
N ALA A 130 -6.51 -33.85 -18.52
CA ALA A 130 -7.32 -34.42 -19.60
C ALA A 130 -6.73 -35.73 -20.17
N LYS A 131 -5.40 -35.86 -20.24
CA LYS A 131 -4.77 -37.12 -20.65
C LYS A 131 -4.89 -38.21 -19.58
N SER A 132 -4.77 -37.87 -18.30
CA SER A 132 -4.82 -38.84 -17.23
C SER A 132 -6.23 -39.37 -16.94
N PHE A 133 -7.26 -38.58 -17.25
CA PHE A 133 -8.66 -38.96 -17.09
C PHE A 133 -9.38 -39.16 -18.44
N ARG A 134 -8.65 -39.49 -19.51
CA ARG A 134 -9.23 -39.61 -20.86
C ARG A 134 -10.33 -40.65 -20.95
N ALA A 135 -10.21 -41.75 -20.19
CA ALA A 135 -11.16 -42.86 -20.21
C ALA A 135 -12.43 -42.59 -19.38
N GLY A 136 -12.46 -41.54 -18.55
CA GLY A 136 -13.55 -41.27 -17.62
C GLY A 136 -13.10 -40.56 -16.34
N ILE A 137 -14.07 -40.05 -15.58
CA ILE A 137 -13.84 -39.23 -14.36
C ILE A 137 -13.18 -40.06 -13.24
N THR A 138 -13.56 -41.32 -13.09
CA THR A 138 -13.04 -42.23 -12.05
C THR A 138 -11.78 -42.98 -12.49
N THR A 139 -11.42 -42.91 -13.78
CA THR A 139 -10.33 -43.70 -14.37
C THR A 139 -9.09 -42.84 -14.55
N TYR A 140 -8.20 -42.87 -13.56
CA TYR A 140 -6.89 -42.23 -13.64
C TYR A 140 -5.85 -43.18 -14.24
N THR A 141 -5.14 -42.76 -15.29
CA THR A 141 -4.04 -43.54 -15.85
C THR A 141 -2.79 -43.41 -14.98
N TYR A 142 -2.48 -44.42 -14.18
CA TYR A 142 -1.24 -44.46 -13.40
C TYR A 142 -0.04 -44.74 -14.31
N LYS A 143 1.16 -44.49 -13.79
CA LYS A 143 2.40 -44.76 -14.52
C LYS A 143 2.53 -46.26 -14.85
N MET A 144 2.10 -47.14 -13.94
CA MET A 144 2.12 -48.59 -14.12
C MET A 144 1.27 -49.07 -15.30
N ASP A 145 0.15 -48.40 -15.58
CA ASP A 145 -0.74 -48.75 -16.69
C ASP A 145 -0.11 -48.44 -18.06
N LYS A 146 0.75 -47.42 -18.12
CA LYS A 146 1.43 -47.00 -19.35
C LYS A 146 2.58 -47.91 -19.76
N TYR A 147 3.09 -48.73 -18.84
CA TYR A 147 4.12 -49.72 -19.17
C TYR A 147 3.55 -50.96 -19.88
N LYS A 148 2.23 -51.20 -19.77
CA LYS A 148 1.57 -52.33 -20.41
C LYS A 148 1.21 -51.95 -21.85
N PHE A 149 1.66 -52.73 -22.83
CA PHE A 149 1.21 -52.65 -24.21
C PHE A 149 0.36 -53.89 -24.51
N LYS A 150 -0.91 -53.69 -24.86
CA LYS A 150 -1.80 -54.80 -25.24
C LYS A 150 -1.64 -55.01 -26.75
N PHE A 151 -1.25 -56.23 -27.14
CA PHE A 151 -1.17 -56.67 -28.54
C PHE A 151 -2.56 -56.90 -29.13
#